data_AF-A0A285L8H9-F1
#
_entry.id   AF-A0A285L8H9-F1
#
_cell.length_a   1.000
_cell.length_b   1.000
_cell.length_c   1.000
_cell.angle_alpha   90.00
_cell.angle_beta   90.00
_cell.angle_gamma   90.00
#
_symmetry.space_group_name_H-M   'P 1'
#
loop_
_entity.id
_entity.type
_entity.pdbx_description
1 polymer ?
#
loop_
_entity_poly.entity_id
_entity_poly.type
_entity_poly.pdbx_seq_one_letter_code
_entity_poly.pdbx_strand_id
1 'polypeptide(L)'
;MVRTSTGGSDDGGVLELLVLGDSVVVLGFDDGQQRLYTDDRLSDLRLPGADAYRDRMRQGYGFDRTHRKILADLQRDEREHRNVPGGYWIASEDPAAADEAVVVAEDLARVRWVVLATDGVSDVLDAANESWESFAALDACRLEAALARLHRWESESDPTGVVLPRSKQHDDKTVAVLRFK
;
A
#
# COMPACT_ATOMS: atom_id res chain seq x y z
N MET A 1 -7.19 7.72 -4.83
CA MET A 1 -8.54 8.36 -4.83
C MET A 1 -9.52 7.40 -5.47
N VAL A 2 -10.76 7.29 -4.97
CA VAL A 2 -11.83 6.47 -5.58
C VAL A 2 -12.95 7.38 -6.03
N ARG A 3 -13.39 7.24 -7.28
CA ARG A 3 -14.50 7.98 -7.85
C ARG A 3 -15.49 7.01 -8.48
N THR A 4 -16.78 7.24 -8.27
CA THR A 4 -17.86 6.52 -8.95
C THR A 4 -18.58 7.46 -9.90
N SER A 5 -18.87 7.01 -11.11
CA SER A 5 -19.73 7.73 -12.04
C SER A 5 -20.87 6.84 -12.54
N THR A 6 -22.05 7.42 -12.76
CA THR A 6 -23.21 6.73 -13.34
C THR A 6 -23.45 7.26 -14.74
N GLY A 7 -23.29 6.41 -15.76
CA GLY A 7 -23.74 6.70 -17.12
C GLY A 7 -25.27 6.73 -17.18
N GLY A 8 -25.83 7.57 -18.05
CA GLY A 8 -27.29 7.75 -18.13
C GLY A 8 -28.04 6.49 -18.54
N SER A 9 -29.16 6.24 -17.84
CA SER A 9 -30.33 5.38 -18.11
C SER A 9 -30.19 3.91 -18.53
N ASP A 10 -29.03 3.42 -18.97
CA ASP A 10 -28.84 1.98 -19.29
C ASP A 10 -27.36 1.51 -19.22
N ASP A 11 -26.43 2.37 -18.81
CA ASP A 11 -25.02 2.01 -18.61
C ASP A 11 -24.78 1.69 -17.12
N GLY A 12 -24.24 0.50 -16.85
CA GLY A 12 -23.70 0.14 -15.54
C GLY A 12 -22.72 1.22 -15.04
N GLY A 13 -22.71 1.47 -13.74
CA GLY A 13 -21.81 2.47 -13.16
C GLY A 13 -20.34 2.12 -13.41
N VAL A 14 -19.46 3.12 -13.46
CA VAL A 14 -18.01 2.91 -13.55
C VAL A 14 -17.36 3.34 -12.23
N LEU A 15 -16.48 2.47 -11.73
CA LEU A 15 -15.58 2.75 -10.63
C LEU A 15 -14.20 3.15 -11.19
N GLU A 16 -13.81 4.39 -10.99
CA GLU A 16 -12.48 4.91 -11.32
C GLU A 16 -11.61 4.95 -10.07
N LEU A 17 -10.43 4.35 -10.14
CA LEU A 17 -9.41 4.33 -9.10
C LEU A 17 -8.18 5.08 -9.59
N LEU A 18 -7.66 5.95 -8.74
CA LEU A 18 -6.38 6.62 -8.95
C LEU A 18 -5.43 6.14 -7.86
N VAL A 19 -4.38 5.42 -8.26
CA VAL A 19 -3.35 4.86 -7.39
C VAL A 19 -2.04 5.62 -7.61
N LEU A 20 -1.40 6.02 -6.52
CA LEU A 20 -0.19 6.83 -6.56
C LEU A 20 0.67 6.52 -5.33
N GLY A 21 1.98 6.44 -5.52
CA GLY A 21 2.92 6.16 -4.44
C GLY A 21 2.81 4.74 -3.90
N ASP A 22 3.07 4.58 -2.60
CA ASP A 22 3.13 3.29 -1.90
C ASP A 22 1.77 2.79 -1.38
N SER A 23 0.68 3.49 -1.70
CA SER A 23 -0.67 3.06 -1.31
C SER A 23 -1.19 1.96 -2.22
N VAL A 24 -2.02 1.08 -1.66
CA VAL A 24 -2.63 -0.03 -2.37
C VAL A 24 -4.15 0.11 -2.43
N VAL A 25 -4.73 -0.35 -3.54
CA VAL A 25 -6.19 -0.53 -3.67
C VAL A 25 -6.50 -1.98 -4.01
N VAL A 26 -7.40 -2.58 -3.25
CA VAL A 26 -7.87 -3.96 -3.46
C VAL A 26 -9.36 -3.92 -3.77
N LEU A 27 -9.75 -4.60 -4.85
CA LEU A 27 -11.15 -4.82 -5.20
C LEU A 27 -11.54 -6.26 -4.95
N GLY A 28 -12.70 -6.48 -4.35
CA GLY A 28 -13.38 -7.77 -4.33
C GLY A 28 -14.59 -7.77 -5.25
N PHE A 29 -14.72 -8.83 -6.05
CA PHE A 29 -15.76 -8.99 -7.06
C PHE A 29 -16.86 -9.98 -6.61
N ASP A 30 -17.98 -9.97 -7.31
CA ASP A 30 -19.14 -10.84 -7.06
C ASP A 30 -18.87 -12.33 -7.34
N ASP A 31 -17.91 -12.62 -8.22
CA ASP A 31 -17.39 -13.95 -8.51
C ASP A 31 -16.37 -14.46 -7.45
N GLY A 32 -16.10 -13.65 -6.41
CA GLY A 32 -15.15 -13.96 -5.34
C GLY A 32 -13.69 -13.69 -5.69
N GLN A 33 -13.39 -13.21 -6.91
CA GLN A 33 -12.04 -12.80 -7.25
C GLN A 33 -11.65 -11.51 -6.52
N GLN A 34 -10.33 -11.33 -6.34
CA GLN A 34 -9.74 -10.09 -5.85
C GLN A 34 -8.74 -9.56 -6.86
N ARG A 35 -8.65 -8.23 -7.00
CA ARG A 35 -7.60 -7.57 -7.78
C ARG A 35 -6.90 -6.52 -6.93
N LEU A 36 -5.58 -6.51 -7.02
CA LEU A 36 -4.69 -5.60 -6.33
C LEU A 36 -4.14 -4.58 -7.32
N TYR A 37 -4.16 -3.30 -6.95
CA TYR A 37 -3.62 -2.21 -7.74
C TYR A 37 -2.62 -1.41 -6.89
N THR A 38 -1.39 -1.32 -7.40
CA THR A 38 -0.25 -0.60 -6.81
C THR A 38 0.38 0.32 -7.86
N ASP A 39 1.20 1.27 -7.41
CA ASP A 39 2.08 2.05 -8.26
C ASP A 39 3.53 1.60 -8.00
N ASP A 40 4.04 0.76 -8.89
CA ASP A 40 5.33 0.10 -8.72
C ASP A 40 6.52 0.98 -9.15
N ARG A 41 6.31 2.23 -9.56
CA ARG A 41 7.40 3.08 -10.09
C ARG A 41 8.56 3.27 -9.11
N LEU A 42 8.28 3.38 -7.82
CA LEU A 42 9.33 3.50 -6.80
C LEU A 42 10.15 2.20 -6.68
N SER A 43 9.48 1.04 -6.64
CA SER A 43 10.15 -0.25 -6.53
C SER A 43 10.93 -0.60 -7.81
N ASP A 44 10.43 -0.17 -8.97
CA ASP A 44 11.04 -0.34 -10.28
C ASP A 44 12.32 0.49 -10.48
N LEU A 45 12.60 1.51 -9.65
CA LEU A 45 13.89 2.20 -9.67
C LEU A 45 15.06 1.27 -9.32
N ARG A 46 14.79 0.17 -8.58
CA ARG A 46 15.78 -0.86 -8.20
C ARG A 46 17.07 -0.26 -7.61
N LEU A 47 16.91 0.74 -6.74
CA LEU A 47 18.05 1.41 -6.12
C LEU A 47 18.83 0.44 -5.22
N PRO A 48 20.17 0.37 -5.31
CA PRO A 48 20.98 -0.63 -4.58
C PRO A 48 20.80 -0.59 -3.06
N GLY A 49 20.47 0.58 -2.51
CA GLY A 49 20.20 0.75 -1.08
C GLY A 49 19.03 -0.11 -0.60
N ALA A 50 18.05 -0.40 -1.46
CA ALA A 50 16.88 -1.20 -1.14
C ALA A 50 17.25 -2.66 -0.85
N ASP A 51 18.08 -3.27 -1.70
CA ASP A 51 18.57 -4.63 -1.49
C ASP A 51 19.52 -4.69 -0.29
N ALA A 52 20.41 -3.71 -0.17
CA ALA A 52 21.38 -3.64 0.91
C ALA A 52 20.74 -3.60 2.30
N TYR A 53 19.66 -2.82 2.50
CA TYR A 53 18.99 -2.81 3.81
C TYR A 53 18.26 -4.13 4.06
N ARG A 54 17.55 -4.67 3.06
CA ARG A 54 16.76 -5.91 3.19
C ARG A 54 17.64 -7.10 3.55
N ASP A 55 18.78 -7.24 2.87
CA ASP A 55 19.74 -8.31 3.15
C ASP A 55 20.29 -8.24 4.56
N ARG A 56 20.54 -7.03 5.06
CA ARG A 56 20.98 -6.84 6.44
C ARG A 56 19.93 -7.22 7.47
N MET A 57 18.67 -6.90 7.20
CA MET A 57 17.58 -7.29 8.10
C MET A 57 17.42 -8.80 8.16
N ARG A 58 17.48 -9.48 7.01
CA ARG A 58 17.48 -10.96 6.95
C ARG A 58 18.62 -11.60 7.75
N GLN A 59 19.74 -10.89 7.91
CA GLN A 59 20.88 -11.31 8.73
C GLN A 59 20.71 -10.99 10.24
N GLY A 60 19.57 -10.46 10.68
CA GLY A 60 19.31 -10.14 12.08
C GLY A 60 19.79 -8.75 12.51
N TYR A 61 20.24 -7.92 11.57
CA TYR A 61 20.72 -6.57 11.86
C TYR A 61 19.68 -5.49 11.49
N GLY A 62 18.40 -5.72 11.75
CA GLY A 62 17.38 -4.68 11.55
C GLY A 62 17.51 -3.51 12.52
N PHE A 63 17.11 -2.32 12.08
CA PHE A 63 16.90 -1.12 12.91
C PHE A 63 18.09 -0.62 13.76
N ASP A 64 19.32 -1.10 13.52
CA ASP A 64 20.51 -0.55 14.16
C ASP A 64 21.00 0.76 13.48
N ARG A 65 22.18 1.24 13.85
CA ARG A 65 22.76 2.47 13.25
C ARG A 65 23.14 2.32 11.79
N THR A 66 23.69 1.17 11.39
CA THR A 66 24.09 0.88 10.01
C THR A 66 22.87 0.74 9.11
N HIS A 67 21.82 0.05 9.59
CA HIS A 67 20.53 -0.03 8.88
C HIS A 67 19.95 1.36 8.60
N ARG A 68 19.90 2.22 9.63
CA ARG A 68 19.42 3.61 9.48
C ARG A 68 20.27 4.43 8.51
N LYS A 69 21.59 4.20 8.46
CA LYS A 69 22.47 4.88 7.51
C LYS A 69 22.16 4.48 6.06
N ILE A 70 22.02 3.17 5.80
CA ILE A 70 21.67 2.67 4.46
C ILE A 70 20.35 3.27 4.00
N LEU A 71 19.34 3.33 4.88
CA LEU A 71 18.06 3.94 4.55
C LEU A 71 18.15 5.45 4.32
N ALA A 72 18.95 6.18 5.10
CA ALA A 72 19.14 7.61 4.87
C ALA A 72 19.82 7.90 3.52
N ASP A 73 20.73 7.02 3.10
CA ASP A 73 21.36 7.06 1.79
C ASP A 73 20.36 6.71 0.68
N LEU A 74 19.61 5.61 0.82
CA LEU A 74 18.55 5.23 -0.11
C LEU A 74 17.51 6.35 -0.30
N GLN A 75 17.01 6.92 0.80
CA GLN A 75 16.02 8.01 0.75
C GLN A 75 16.57 9.26 0.08
N ARG A 76 17.88 9.49 0.10
CA ARG A 76 18.49 10.60 -0.63
C ARG A 76 18.44 10.33 -2.13
N ASP A 77 18.80 9.13 -2.54
CA ASP A 77 18.75 8.71 -3.94
C ASP A 77 17.29 8.73 -4.45
N GLU A 78 16.33 8.23 -3.67
CA GLU A 78 14.90 8.28 -3.97
C GLU A 78 14.37 9.72 -4.12
N ARG A 79 14.92 10.71 -3.41
CA ARG A 79 14.47 12.10 -3.57
C ARG A 79 14.81 12.67 -4.94
N GLU A 80 15.86 12.19 -5.60
CA GLU A 80 16.27 12.64 -6.93
C GLU A 80 15.29 12.19 -8.03
N HIS A 81 14.47 11.17 -7.73
CA HIS A 81 13.48 10.58 -8.63
C HIS A 81 12.03 10.93 -8.26
N ARG A 82 11.82 11.76 -7.23
CA ARG A 82 10.48 12.10 -6.75
C ARG A 82 9.84 13.20 -7.58
N ASN A 83 8.61 12.98 -8.03
CA ASN A 83 7.78 13.94 -8.76
C ASN A 83 8.51 14.51 -9.99
N VAL A 84 9.19 13.64 -10.73
CA VAL A 84 9.85 13.98 -11.99
C VAL A 84 9.51 12.94 -13.06
N PRO A 85 9.43 13.32 -14.35
CA PRO A 85 9.23 12.37 -15.44
C PRO A 85 10.28 11.25 -15.43
N GLY A 86 9.83 10.01 -15.57
CA GLY A 86 10.69 8.82 -15.50
C GLY A 86 11.11 8.40 -14.09
N GLY A 87 10.67 9.11 -13.05
CA GLY A 87 10.79 8.72 -11.66
C GLY A 87 9.50 8.11 -11.10
N TYR A 88 9.22 8.38 -9.83
CA TYR A 88 7.96 8.03 -9.17
C TYR A 88 7.24 9.28 -8.69
N TRP A 89 5.95 9.13 -8.41
CA TRP A 89 5.07 10.23 -8.06
C TRP A 89 4.40 9.99 -6.72
N ILE A 90 4.30 11.04 -5.91
CA ILE A 90 3.58 11.02 -4.64
C ILE A 90 2.69 12.25 -4.53
N ALA A 91 1.52 12.06 -3.91
CA ALA A 91 0.61 13.15 -3.59
C ALA A 91 1.19 13.97 -2.42
N SER A 92 1.98 14.99 -2.76
CA SER A 92 2.65 15.87 -1.80
C SER A 92 2.38 17.34 -2.17
N GLU A 93 3.40 18.17 -2.25
CA GLU A 93 3.26 19.61 -2.49
C GLU A 93 2.93 19.96 -3.95
N ASP A 94 3.32 19.10 -4.90
CA ASP A 94 3.05 19.32 -6.32
C ASP A 94 1.70 18.71 -6.72
N PRO A 95 0.68 19.54 -7.03
CA PRO A 95 -0.63 19.03 -7.47
C PRO A 95 -0.57 18.29 -8.81
N ALA A 96 0.46 18.53 -9.64
CA ALA A 96 0.61 17.83 -10.93
C ALA A 96 0.86 16.33 -10.76
N ALA A 97 1.31 15.88 -9.58
CA ALA A 97 1.46 14.46 -9.28
C ALA A 97 0.14 13.68 -9.39
N ALA A 98 -1.02 14.35 -9.25
CA ALA A 98 -2.32 13.72 -9.42
C ALA A 98 -2.57 13.28 -10.88
N ASP A 99 -2.04 14.00 -11.86
CA ASP A 99 -2.19 13.68 -13.29
C ASP A 99 -1.36 12.45 -13.69
N GLU A 100 -0.42 12.06 -12.83
CA GLU A 100 0.50 10.94 -13.04
C GLU A 100 0.05 9.69 -12.29
N ALA A 101 -1.15 9.69 -11.70
CA ALA A 101 -1.71 8.52 -11.03
C ALA A 101 -1.93 7.36 -12.01
N VAL A 102 -1.73 6.13 -11.52
CA VAL A 102 -2.19 4.93 -12.21
C VAL A 102 -3.71 4.93 -12.15
N VAL A 103 -4.35 5.06 -13.31
CA VAL A 103 -5.81 5.09 -13.43
C VAL A 103 -6.33 3.72 -13.84
N VAL A 104 -7.29 3.21 -13.07
CA VAL A 104 -7.98 1.95 -13.33
C VAL A 104 -9.48 2.22 -13.38
N ALA A 105 -10.16 1.61 -14.35
CA ALA A 105 -11.61 1.65 -14.47
C ALA A 105 -12.18 0.23 -14.41
N GLU A 106 -13.20 0.04 -13.57
CA GLU A 106 -13.88 -1.24 -13.38
C GLU A 106 -15.40 -1.06 -13.45
N ASP A 107 -16.09 -2.11 -13.89
CA ASP A 107 -17.55 -2.15 -13.86
C ASP A 107 -18.04 -2.20 -12.42
N LEU A 108 -18.68 -1.12 -11.97
CA LEU A 108 -19.19 -0.98 -10.61
C LEU A 108 -20.19 -2.09 -10.26
N ALA A 109 -20.94 -2.61 -11.23
CA ALA A 109 -21.92 -3.66 -11.00
C ALA A 109 -21.29 -4.97 -10.52
N ARG A 110 -20.00 -5.19 -10.83
CA ARG A 110 -19.25 -6.40 -10.44
C ARG A 110 -18.49 -6.24 -9.12
N VAL A 111 -18.28 -5.02 -8.65
CA VAL A 111 -17.47 -4.74 -7.45
C VAL A 111 -18.33 -4.84 -6.20
N ARG A 112 -17.92 -5.67 -5.24
CA ARG A 112 -18.60 -5.85 -3.93
C ARG A 112 -18.02 -4.95 -2.85
N TRP A 113 -16.70 -4.77 -2.87
CA TRP A 113 -16.01 -3.94 -1.89
C TRP A 113 -14.69 -3.41 -2.45
N VAL A 114 -14.24 -2.30 -1.89
CA VAL A 114 -12.92 -1.70 -2.11
C VAL A 114 -12.24 -1.57 -0.75
N VAL A 115 -10.97 -1.98 -0.67
CA VAL A 115 -10.08 -1.64 0.43
C VAL A 115 -8.99 -0.72 -0.12
N LEU A 116 -8.78 0.43 0.52
CA LEU A 116 -7.61 1.27 0.33
C LEU A 116 -6.75 1.17 1.56
N ALA A 117 -5.44 1.01 1.40
CA ALA A 117 -4.54 0.92 2.52
C ALA A 117 -3.17 1.55 2.22
N THR A 118 -2.48 1.99 3.26
CA THR A 118 -1.06 2.34 3.19
C THR A 118 -0.18 1.09 3.20
N ASP A 119 1.07 1.24 2.77
CA ASP A 119 2.12 0.21 2.85
C ASP A 119 2.26 -0.37 4.27
N GLY A 120 2.14 0.48 5.28
CA GLY A 120 2.13 0.07 6.69
C GLY A 120 1.10 -0.99 7.05
N VAL A 121 0.02 -1.13 6.28
CA VAL A 121 -0.95 -2.22 6.41
C VAL A 121 -0.60 -3.36 5.45
N SER A 122 -0.44 -3.07 4.15
CA SER A 122 -0.28 -4.10 3.12
C SER A 122 0.95 -4.95 3.30
N ASP A 123 2.07 -4.35 3.71
CA ASP A 123 3.35 -5.05 3.88
C ASP A 123 3.28 -6.10 5.00
N VAL A 124 2.45 -5.85 6.01
CA VAL A 124 2.35 -6.68 7.21
C VAL A 124 1.23 -7.72 7.10
N LEU A 125 0.22 -7.47 6.26
CA LEU A 125 -1.02 -8.22 6.21
C LEU A 125 -0.79 -9.72 5.99
N ASP A 126 -0.01 -10.09 4.97
CA ASP A 126 0.29 -11.48 4.66
C ASP A 126 1.13 -12.15 5.77
N ALA A 127 2.14 -11.45 6.29
CA ALA A 127 3.02 -11.97 7.34
C ALA A 127 2.29 -12.18 8.68
N ALA A 128 1.22 -11.42 8.92
CA ALA A 128 0.32 -11.57 10.06
C ALA A 128 -0.80 -12.58 9.84
N ASN A 129 -0.84 -13.28 8.68
CA ASN A 129 -1.91 -14.19 8.28
C ASN A 129 -3.32 -13.54 8.29
N GLU A 130 -3.39 -12.25 7.97
CA GLU A 130 -4.64 -11.54 7.76
C GLU A 130 -4.99 -11.56 6.26
N SER A 131 -6.23 -11.19 5.89
CA SER A 131 -6.66 -11.15 4.49
C SER A 131 -7.44 -9.88 4.17
N TRP A 132 -7.35 -9.42 2.92
CA TRP A 132 -8.13 -8.27 2.45
C TRP A 132 -9.64 -8.51 2.55
N GLU A 133 -10.11 -9.72 2.25
CA GLU A 133 -11.51 -10.09 2.41
C GLU A 133 -11.98 -9.97 3.86
N SER A 134 -11.16 -10.41 4.82
CA SER A 134 -11.47 -10.23 6.24
C SER A 134 -11.57 -8.75 6.61
N PHE A 135 -10.60 -7.93 6.20
CA PHE A 135 -10.63 -6.47 6.42
C PHE A 135 -11.87 -5.84 5.77
N ALA A 136 -12.20 -6.24 4.55
CA ALA A 136 -13.38 -5.78 3.83
C ALA A 136 -14.69 -6.12 4.54
N ALA A 137 -14.72 -7.04 5.51
CA ALA A 137 -15.91 -7.37 6.30
C ALA A 137 -16.00 -6.64 7.66
N LEU A 138 -14.95 -5.93 8.10
CA LEU A 138 -14.90 -5.30 9.42
C LEU A 138 -15.57 -3.91 9.49
N ASP A 139 -16.30 -3.64 10.56
CA ASP A 139 -16.69 -2.27 10.91
C ASP A 139 -15.48 -1.43 11.39
N ALA A 140 -15.69 -0.13 11.59
CA ALA A 140 -14.61 0.79 11.97
C ALA A 140 -13.88 0.39 13.28
N CYS A 141 -14.62 -0.04 14.31
CA CYS A 141 -14.03 -0.45 15.58
C CYS A 141 -13.19 -1.73 15.42
N ARG A 142 -13.68 -2.68 14.63
CA ARG A 142 -12.94 -3.91 14.34
C ARG A 142 -11.74 -3.69 13.42
N LEU A 143 -11.81 -2.73 12.49
CA LEU A 143 -10.66 -2.30 11.70
C LEU A 143 -9.57 -1.73 12.61
N GLU A 144 -9.91 -0.84 13.53
CA GLU A 144 -8.94 -0.30 14.51
C GLU A 144 -8.27 -1.43 15.32
N ALA A 145 -9.06 -2.39 15.81
CA ALA A 145 -8.53 -3.55 16.50
C ALA A 145 -7.63 -4.43 15.61
N ALA A 146 -7.91 -4.53 14.31
CA ALA A 146 -7.08 -5.24 13.34
C ALA A 146 -5.76 -4.51 13.07
N LEU A 147 -5.79 -3.20 12.87
CA LEU A 147 -4.57 -2.39 12.75
C LEU A 147 -3.68 -2.51 13.99
N ALA A 148 -4.28 -2.53 15.18
CA ALA A 148 -3.55 -2.74 16.42
C ALA A 148 -2.93 -4.14 16.52
N ARG A 149 -3.54 -5.18 15.92
CA ARG A 149 -2.93 -6.52 15.82
C ARG A 149 -1.72 -6.51 14.89
N LEU A 150 -1.83 -5.89 13.72
CA LEU A 150 -0.69 -5.74 12.79
C LEU A 150 0.48 -5.00 13.46
N HIS A 151 0.18 -3.93 14.19
CA HIS A 151 1.18 -3.17 14.94
C HIS A 151 1.88 -4.01 16.03
N ARG A 152 1.14 -4.83 16.78
CA ARG A 152 1.73 -5.74 17.78
C ARG A 152 2.57 -6.84 17.15
N TRP A 153 2.13 -7.39 16.02
CA TRP A 153 2.89 -8.43 15.31
C TRP A 153 4.32 -7.95 14.96
N GLU A 154 4.47 -6.70 14.51
CA GLU A 154 5.77 -6.11 14.19
C GLU A 154 6.76 -6.08 15.37
N SER A 155 6.29 -5.97 16.61
CA SER A 155 7.14 -5.91 17.80
C SER A 155 7.24 -7.22 18.57
N GLU A 156 6.18 -8.04 18.55
CA GLU A 156 6.12 -9.30 19.29
C GLU A 156 6.62 -10.48 18.46
N SER A 157 6.35 -10.49 17.16
CA SER A 157 6.66 -11.62 16.26
C SER A 157 7.89 -11.37 15.39
N ASP A 158 8.14 -10.12 14.98
CA ASP A 158 9.28 -9.78 14.12
C ASP A 158 9.98 -8.46 14.50
N PRO A 159 10.45 -8.29 15.76
CA PRO A 159 11.00 -7.04 16.27
C PRO A 159 12.21 -6.51 15.50
N THR A 160 12.90 -7.37 14.74
CA THR A 160 14.11 -7.03 13.98
C THR A 160 13.91 -7.07 12.47
N GLY A 161 12.69 -7.32 11.98
CA GLY A 161 12.41 -7.37 10.54
C GLY A 161 13.11 -8.51 9.78
N VAL A 162 13.41 -9.62 10.46
CA VAL A 162 14.07 -10.78 9.84
C VAL A 162 13.07 -11.53 8.98
N VAL A 163 11.84 -11.68 9.46
CA VAL A 163 10.75 -12.34 8.73
C VAL A 163 10.24 -11.44 7.63
N LEU A 164 9.99 -10.16 7.95
CA LEU A 164 9.52 -9.14 7.03
C LEU A 164 10.48 -7.95 7.03
N PRO A 165 11.46 -7.92 6.10
CA PRO A 165 12.38 -6.79 5.94
C PRO A 165 11.64 -5.50 5.60
N ARG A 166 11.80 -4.46 6.43
CA ARG A 166 11.09 -3.18 6.34
C ARG A 166 11.94 -1.99 6.81
N SER A 167 11.65 -0.80 6.30
CA SER A 167 12.48 0.39 6.55
C SER A 167 12.51 0.79 8.05
N LYS A 168 11.36 0.71 8.72
CA LYS A 168 11.17 1.04 10.13
C LYS A 168 10.35 -0.05 10.82
N GLN A 169 10.48 -0.15 12.15
CA GLN A 169 9.81 -1.21 12.90
C GLN A 169 8.29 -1.10 12.78
N HIS A 170 7.79 0.13 12.87
CA HIS A 170 6.38 0.47 12.76
C HIS A 170 6.21 1.58 11.73
N ASP A 171 5.32 1.35 10.77
CA ASP A 171 4.74 2.40 9.94
C ASP A 171 3.36 2.81 10.45
N ASP A 172 2.94 4.01 10.05
CA ASP A 172 1.59 4.48 10.18
C ASP A 172 0.65 3.61 9.33
N LYS A 173 -0.47 3.24 9.93
CA LYS A 173 -1.40 2.27 9.36
C LYS A 173 -2.72 2.96 9.10
N THR A 174 -3.08 3.09 7.84
CA THR A 174 -4.37 3.65 7.43
C THR A 174 -5.08 2.66 6.52
N VAL A 175 -6.37 2.44 6.77
CA VAL A 175 -7.23 1.64 5.91
C VAL A 175 -8.60 2.30 5.77
N ALA A 176 -9.15 2.25 4.57
CA ALA A 176 -10.52 2.66 4.28
C ALA A 176 -11.23 1.53 3.53
N VAL A 177 -12.46 1.23 3.93
CA VAL A 177 -13.27 0.16 3.33
C VAL A 177 -14.55 0.76 2.77
N LEU A 178 -14.81 0.54 1.49
CA LEU A 178 -16.07 0.84 0.83
C LEU A 178 -16.76 -0.46 0.47
N ARG A 179 -18.09 -0.52 0.65
CA ARG A 179 -18.91 -1.68 0.30
C ARG A 179 -20.03 -1.24 -0.61
N PHE A 180 -20.27 -2.03 -1.64
CA PHE A 180 -21.36 -1.83 -2.58
C PHE A 180 -22.46 -2.86 -2.30
N LYS A 181 -23.71 -2.44 -2.53
CA LYS A 181 -24.89 -3.26 -2.28
C LYS A 181 -25.09 -4.24 -3.42
#